data_AF-A0A286G9C6-F1
#
_entry.id   AF-A0A286G9C6-F1
#
_cell.length_a   1.000
_cell.length_b   1.000
_cell.length_c   1.000
_cell.angle_alpha   90.00
_cell.angle_beta   90.00
_cell.angle_gamma   90.00
#
_symmetry.space_group_name_H-M   'P 1'
#
loop_
_entity.id
_entity.type
_entity.pdbx_description
1 polymer ?
#
loop_
_entity_poly.entity_id
_entity_poly.type
_entity_poly.pdbx_seq_one_letter_code
_entity_poly.pdbx_strand_id
1 'polypeptide(L)'
;MIYQWFKRLILGSVILAQSTFAQSGYPPPCDEAQLTDIVAKSPTKRQILADYVESCEQKLWSNDKGIVMLYQYRNQQDQLCWYLSSSIDDHYKDNLPRQFMDFEGDIVLIYNGKPGELRSDTTINKSALNHCLEQIIGDRVYSRPTAKSRWTNGVLPISNHKLTVGRRRIFAGNGGALIIVFASDGTYQKILPI
;
A
#
# COMPACT_ATOMS: atom_id res chain seq x y z
N MET A 1 79.94 8.07 26.45
CA MET A 1 79.21 9.23 27.02
C MET A 1 78.34 9.81 25.93
N ILE A 2 77.01 9.84 26.15
CA ILE A 2 75.91 10.54 25.46
C ILE A 2 74.70 9.59 25.39
N TYR A 3 73.79 9.80 26.34
CA TYR A 3 72.47 9.18 26.46
C TYR A 3 71.50 9.90 25.50
N GLN A 4 70.84 9.18 24.58
CA GLN A 4 69.68 9.72 23.84
C GLN A 4 68.39 9.09 24.34
N TRP A 5 67.56 9.95 24.92
CA TRP A 5 66.24 9.71 25.44
C TRP A 5 65.23 9.59 24.29
N PHE A 6 64.63 8.41 24.08
CA PHE A 6 63.46 8.28 23.22
C PHE A 6 62.19 8.54 24.04
N LYS A 7 61.72 9.80 24.02
CA LYS A 7 60.36 10.14 24.48
C LYS A 7 59.35 9.66 23.44
N ARG A 8 58.54 8.68 23.84
CA ARG A 8 57.33 8.25 23.13
C ARG A 8 56.34 9.41 23.10
N LEU A 9 55.97 9.87 21.92
CA LEU A 9 54.90 10.83 21.69
C LEU A 9 53.79 10.06 20.95
N ILE A 10 52.92 9.39 21.72
CA ILE A 10 51.70 8.77 21.18
C ILE A 10 50.71 9.91 20.99
N LEU A 11 50.63 10.42 19.77
CA LEU A 11 49.61 11.37 19.34
C LEU A 11 48.30 10.58 19.25
N GLY A 12 47.50 10.63 20.32
CA GLY A 12 46.17 10.05 20.36
C GLY A 12 45.21 10.88 19.51
N SER A 13 45.05 10.52 18.23
CA SER A 13 43.99 11.04 17.37
C SER A 13 42.65 10.47 17.84
N VAL A 14 41.99 11.17 18.77
CA VAL A 14 40.59 10.94 19.09
C VAL A 14 39.77 11.44 17.90
N ILE A 15 39.45 10.52 16.98
CA ILE A 15 38.44 10.75 15.95
C ILE A 15 37.10 10.80 16.68
N LEU A 16 36.66 12.03 17.00
CA LEU A 16 35.27 12.32 17.35
C LEU A 16 34.43 11.99 16.10
N ALA A 17 33.97 10.74 16.01
CA ALA A 17 32.91 10.37 15.11
C ALA A 17 31.69 11.20 15.52
N GLN A 18 31.42 12.28 14.79
CA GLN A 18 30.15 12.95 14.85
C GLN A 18 29.12 11.92 14.42
N SER A 19 28.31 11.45 15.37
CA SER A 19 27.07 10.75 15.08
C SER A 19 26.20 11.72 14.30
N THR A 20 26.29 11.67 12.97
CA THR A 20 25.26 12.19 12.10
C THR A 20 24.03 11.34 12.39
N PHE A 21 23.12 11.87 13.19
CA PHE A 21 21.76 11.37 13.22
C PHE A 21 21.24 11.52 11.78
N ALA A 22 21.26 10.42 11.03
CA ALA A 22 20.47 10.33 9.83
C ALA A 22 19.03 10.61 10.27
N GLN A 23 18.37 11.53 9.55
CA GLN A 23 16.94 11.83 9.65
C GLN A 23 16.52 12.89 10.67
N SER A 24 16.92 14.15 10.45
CA SER A 24 16.08 15.28 10.86
C SER A 24 14.97 15.48 9.82
N GLY A 25 13.70 15.31 10.23
CA GLY A 25 12.56 15.87 9.51
C GLY A 25 11.79 14.91 8.59
N TYR A 26 11.25 13.82 9.13
CA TYR A 26 10.13 13.10 8.51
C TYR A 26 8.84 13.55 9.20
N PRO A 27 8.29 14.75 8.89
CA PRO A 27 6.93 15.06 9.33
C PRO A 27 5.98 13.97 8.80
N PRO A 28 4.89 13.67 9.52
CA PRO A 28 3.86 12.78 9.00
C PRO A 28 3.42 13.28 7.62
N PRO A 29 3.15 12.36 6.67
CA PRO A 29 3.11 12.68 5.25
C PRO A 29 2.07 13.73 4.89
N CYS A 30 0.96 13.79 5.63
CA CYS A 30 -0.05 14.85 5.59
C CYS A 30 -1.07 14.68 6.74
N ASP A 31 -2.02 15.62 6.89
CA ASP A 31 -3.13 15.51 7.85
C ASP A 31 -4.38 14.82 7.25
N GLU A 32 -4.48 14.75 5.93
CA GLU A 32 -5.62 14.19 5.22
C GLU A 32 -5.73 12.66 5.30
N ALA A 33 -4.59 11.97 5.50
CA ALA A 33 -4.51 10.52 5.61
C ALA A 33 -3.91 10.12 6.97
N GLN A 34 -4.61 9.27 7.70
CA GLN A 34 -4.21 8.82 9.02
C GLN A 34 -3.29 7.60 8.92
N LEU A 35 -2.08 7.72 9.49
CA LEU A 35 -1.23 6.57 9.77
C LEU A 35 -1.87 5.74 10.89
N THR A 36 -2.10 4.46 10.64
CA THR A 36 -2.64 3.51 11.62
C THR A 36 -1.77 2.26 11.68
N ASP A 37 -1.80 1.54 12.80
CA ASP A 37 -1.22 0.21 12.89
C ASP A 37 -2.28 -0.78 13.41
N ILE A 38 -2.99 -1.40 12.46
CA ILE A 38 -4.05 -2.37 12.75
C ILE A 38 -3.49 -3.76 13.11
N VAL A 39 -2.17 -3.97 12.95
CA VAL A 39 -1.48 -5.25 13.22
C VAL A 39 -0.63 -5.21 14.50
N ALA A 40 -0.34 -4.02 15.05
CA ALA A 40 0.55 -3.80 16.20
C ALA A 40 0.32 -4.76 17.37
N LYS A 41 -0.95 -5.06 17.66
CA LYS A 41 -1.37 -5.86 18.82
C LYS A 41 -1.77 -7.29 18.47
N SER A 42 -1.60 -7.73 17.23
CA SER A 42 -2.05 -9.04 16.77
C SER A 42 -1.00 -9.72 15.90
N PRO A 43 -0.20 -10.64 16.48
CA PRO A 43 0.76 -11.45 15.74
C PRO A 43 0.12 -12.20 14.57
N THR A 44 -1.11 -12.70 14.77
CA THR A 44 -1.89 -13.38 13.72
C THR A 44 -2.18 -12.47 12.54
N LYS A 45 -2.66 -11.24 12.79
CA LYS A 45 -2.94 -10.29 11.70
C LYS A 45 -1.66 -9.83 11.00
N ARG A 46 -0.57 -9.64 11.78
CA ARG A 46 0.75 -9.33 11.23
C ARG A 46 1.22 -10.44 10.29
N GLN A 47 1.14 -11.70 10.72
CA GLN A 47 1.53 -12.86 9.90
C GLN A 47 0.68 -12.99 8.64
N ILE A 48 -0.64 -12.84 8.75
CA ILE A 48 -1.55 -12.91 7.60
C ILE A 48 -1.18 -11.89 6.53
N LEU A 49 -0.83 -10.67 6.96
CA LEU A 49 -0.41 -9.63 6.04
C LEU A 49 0.98 -9.88 5.47
N ALA A 50 1.93 -10.33 6.28
CA ALA A 50 3.27 -10.71 5.80
C ALA A 50 3.19 -11.80 4.72
N ASP A 51 2.42 -12.88 4.97
CA ASP A 51 2.16 -13.93 3.98
C ASP A 51 1.59 -13.36 2.66
N TYR A 52 0.71 -12.36 2.78
CA TYR A 52 0.04 -11.76 1.64
C TYR A 52 0.99 -10.89 0.81
N VAL A 53 1.77 -10.04 1.48
CA VAL A 53 2.79 -9.17 0.87
C VAL A 53 3.83 -10.03 0.16
N GLU A 54 4.39 -11.03 0.84
CA GLU A 54 5.36 -11.95 0.24
C GLU A 54 4.78 -12.64 -1.01
N SER A 55 3.52 -13.10 -0.95
CA SER A 55 2.87 -13.69 -2.13
C SER A 55 2.66 -12.68 -3.26
N CYS A 56 2.49 -11.38 -2.97
CA CYS A 56 2.36 -10.33 -3.97
C CYS A 56 3.71 -10.06 -4.65
N GLU A 57 4.77 -9.91 -3.87
CA GLU A 57 6.14 -9.72 -4.37
C GLU A 57 6.56 -10.85 -5.32
N GLN A 58 6.23 -12.09 -4.99
CA GLN A 58 6.62 -13.25 -5.78
C GLN A 58 5.83 -13.43 -7.08
N LYS A 59 4.57 -12.96 -7.16
CA LYS A 59 3.63 -13.38 -8.22
C LYS A 59 2.93 -12.25 -8.96
N LEU A 60 2.80 -11.08 -8.35
CA LEU A 60 1.89 -10.02 -8.81
C LEU A 60 2.63 -8.72 -9.07
N TRP A 61 3.55 -8.36 -8.19
CA TRP A 61 4.33 -7.14 -8.30
C TRP A 61 5.49 -7.33 -9.28
N SER A 62 5.81 -6.27 -10.02
CA SER A 62 6.90 -6.25 -10.98
C SER A 62 7.48 -4.85 -11.08
N ASN A 63 8.77 -4.76 -11.39
CA ASN A 63 9.51 -3.49 -11.47
C ASN A 63 9.41 -2.63 -10.20
N ASP A 64 9.35 -3.28 -9.04
CA ASP A 64 9.21 -2.60 -7.75
C ASP A 64 7.96 -1.70 -7.70
N LYS A 65 6.87 -2.15 -8.34
CA LYS A 65 5.54 -1.53 -8.30
C LYS A 65 4.55 -2.47 -7.65
N GLY A 66 3.86 -1.95 -6.65
CA GLY A 66 2.92 -2.68 -5.84
C GLY A 66 2.53 -1.92 -4.59
N ILE A 67 1.23 -1.93 -4.29
CA ILE A 67 0.67 -1.58 -3.00
C ILE A 67 -0.38 -2.61 -2.61
N VAL A 68 -0.65 -2.73 -1.32
CA VAL A 68 -1.76 -3.54 -0.80
C VAL A 68 -2.95 -2.62 -0.50
N MET A 69 -4.14 -3.06 -0.89
CA MET A 69 -5.41 -2.47 -0.50
C MET A 69 -6.13 -3.43 0.45
N LEU A 70 -6.38 -2.97 1.67
CA LEU A 70 -7.00 -3.72 2.75
C LEU A 70 -8.36 -3.12 3.09
N TYR A 71 -9.41 -3.88 2.85
CA TYR A 71 -10.79 -3.51 3.14
C TYR A 71 -11.26 -4.20 4.42
N GLN A 72 -11.66 -3.41 5.41
CA GLN A 72 -12.18 -3.88 6.69
C GLN A 72 -13.70 -3.72 6.73
N TYR A 73 -14.42 -4.81 6.92
CA TYR A 73 -15.88 -4.80 7.05
C TYR A 73 -16.35 -5.90 8.00
N ARG A 74 -17.64 -5.88 8.34
CA ARG A 74 -18.29 -6.99 9.05
C ARG A 74 -19.22 -7.75 8.10
N ASN A 75 -19.20 -9.07 8.17
CA ASN A 75 -20.13 -9.91 7.41
C ASN A 75 -21.54 -9.93 8.05
N GLN A 76 -22.44 -10.74 7.50
CA GLN A 76 -23.82 -10.85 8.00
C GLN A 76 -23.89 -11.46 9.40
N GLN A 77 -22.87 -12.21 9.81
CA GLN A 77 -22.70 -12.82 11.12
C GLN A 77 -21.95 -11.91 12.10
N ASP A 78 -21.77 -10.62 11.77
CA ASP A 78 -21.01 -9.63 12.54
C ASP A 78 -19.52 -9.99 12.75
N GLN A 79 -18.97 -10.92 11.96
CA GLN A 79 -17.56 -11.27 12.03
C GLN A 79 -16.71 -10.24 11.28
N LEU A 80 -15.56 -9.89 11.85
CA LEU A 80 -14.60 -9.03 11.17
C LEU A 80 -14.06 -9.76 9.93
N CYS A 81 -14.08 -9.08 8.80
CA CYS A 81 -13.51 -9.56 7.55
C CYS A 81 -12.45 -8.58 7.05
N TRP A 82 -11.34 -9.12 6.59
CA TRP A 82 -10.38 -8.41 5.75
C TRP A 82 -10.50 -8.91 4.32
N TYR A 83 -10.63 -8.00 3.38
CA TYR A 83 -10.38 -8.30 1.97
C TYR A 83 -9.06 -7.63 1.59
N LEU A 84 -8.07 -8.44 1.24
CA LEU A 84 -6.76 -8.03 0.80
C LEU A 84 -6.73 -8.13 -0.72
N SER A 85 -6.22 -7.08 -1.37
CA SER A 85 -6.00 -7.06 -2.82
C SER A 85 -4.70 -6.32 -3.11
N SER A 86 -4.05 -6.66 -4.21
CA SER A 86 -2.87 -5.95 -4.68
C SER A 86 -3.26 -4.96 -5.79
N SER A 87 -2.50 -3.88 -5.90
CA SER A 87 -2.58 -2.99 -7.07
C SER A 87 -1.19 -2.54 -7.49
N ILE A 88 -0.95 -2.50 -8.80
CA ILE A 88 0.28 -1.95 -9.38
C ILE A 88 0.06 -0.59 -10.03
N ASP A 89 -1.19 -0.15 -10.13
CA ASP A 89 -1.60 1.08 -10.80
C ASP A 89 -2.27 2.03 -9.78
N ASP A 90 -2.42 3.31 -10.13
CA ASP A 90 -3.07 4.34 -9.32
C ASP A 90 -4.61 4.21 -9.24
N HIS A 91 -5.12 2.98 -9.12
CA HIS A 91 -6.54 2.67 -8.95
C HIS A 91 -7.14 3.22 -7.65
N TYR A 92 -6.32 3.45 -6.61
CA TYR A 92 -6.75 4.12 -5.38
C TYR A 92 -7.32 5.54 -5.63
N LYS A 93 -6.99 6.17 -6.77
CA LYS A 93 -7.54 7.49 -7.11
C LYS A 93 -9.04 7.45 -7.45
N ASP A 94 -9.56 6.27 -7.79
CA ASP A 94 -10.99 6.06 -8.07
C ASP A 94 -11.80 6.00 -6.77
N ASN A 95 -11.18 5.58 -5.67
CA ASN A 95 -11.78 5.48 -4.34
C ASN A 95 -10.68 5.76 -3.30
N LEU A 96 -10.67 6.95 -2.69
CA LEU A 96 -9.55 7.40 -1.86
C LEU A 96 -9.65 6.82 -0.43
N PRO A 97 -8.62 6.09 0.07
CA PRO A 97 -8.55 5.67 1.47
C PRO A 97 -8.21 6.86 2.37
N ARG A 98 -8.72 6.84 3.59
CA ARG A 98 -8.34 7.82 4.63
C ARG A 98 -7.29 7.31 5.61
N GLN A 99 -6.98 6.02 5.52
CA GLN A 99 -6.08 5.35 6.43
C GLN A 99 -5.03 4.61 5.62
N PHE A 100 -3.81 4.63 6.10
CA PHE A 100 -2.73 3.85 5.54
C PHE A 100 -1.84 3.35 6.66
N MET A 101 -0.97 2.41 6.32
CA MET A 101 0.07 1.97 7.21
C MET A 101 1.35 1.67 6.45
N ASP A 102 2.47 1.95 7.10
CA ASP A 102 3.77 1.39 6.73
C ASP A 102 3.86 -0.02 7.31
N PHE A 103 4.19 -0.99 6.46
CA PHE A 103 4.36 -2.37 6.82
C PHE A 103 5.67 -2.89 6.24
N GLU A 104 6.73 -2.83 7.04
CA GLU A 104 8.06 -3.33 6.67
C GLU A 104 8.62 -2.66 5.39
N GLY A 105 8.27 -1.39 5.18
CA GLY A 105 8.65 -0.61 4.00
C GLY A 105 7.63 -0.64 2.85
N ASP A 106 6.59 -1.48 2.95
CA ASP A 106 5.46 -1.44 2.03
C ASP A 106 4.33 -0.54 2.51
N ILE A 107 3.60 0.03 1.56
CA ILE A 107 2.42 0.84 1.83
C ILE A 107 1.16 -0.01 1.70
N VAL A 108 0.39 -0.05 2.79
CA VAL A 108 -0.94 -0.66 2.81
C VAL A 108 -2.01 0.41 2.97
N LEU A 109 -2.86 0.54 1.96
CA LEU A 109 -4.00 1.43 1.95
C LEU A 109 -5.20 0.76 2.63
N ILE A 110 -5.82 1.43 3.59
CA ILE A 110 -6.89 0.86 4.42
C ILE A 110 -8.22 1.53 4.10
N TYR A 111 -9.20 0.68 3.79
CA TYR A 111 -10.56 1.05 3.45
C TYR A 111 -11.51 0.48 4.50
N ASN A 112 -12.49 1.27 4.89
CA ASN A 112 -13.62 0.78 5.68
C ASN A 112 -14.75 0.45 4.72
N GLY A 113 -15.32 -0.76 4.77
CA GLY A 113 -16.40 -1.22 3.88
C GLY A 113 -15.95 -2.33 2.93
N LYS A 114 -16.88 -2.84 2.11
CA LYS A 114 -16.56 -3.89 1.13
C LYS A 114 -15.95 -3.32 -0.15
N PRO A 115 -15.15 -4.10 -0.89
CA PRO A 115 -14.70 -3.69 -2.22
C PRO A 115 -15.88 -3.30 -3.13
N GLY A 116 -15.75 -2.18 -3.84
CA GLY A 116 -16.80 -1.66 -4.72
C GLY A 116 -17.90 -0.85 -4.02
N GLU A 117 -17.97 -0.84 -2.68
CA GLU A 117 -18.80 0.13 -1.97
C GLU A 117 -18.14 1.52 -2.04
N LEU A 118 -18.71 2.40 -2.87
CA LEU A 118 -18.31 3.80 -2.92
C LEU A 118 -18.71 4.48 -1.62
N ARG A 119 -17.76 4.76 -0.74
CA ARG A 119 -17.96 5.69 0.37
C ARG A 119 -17.71 7.12 -0.10
N SER A 120 -18.75 7.73 -0.63
CA SER A 120 -18.77 9.17 -0.91
C SER A 120 -19.01 9.93 0.40
N ASP A 121 -17.97 10.10 1.21
CA ASP A 121 -18.01 11.17 2.21
C ASP A 121 -17.84 12.50 1.46
N THR A 122 -18.96 13.18 1.25
CA THR A 122 -19.08 14.46 0.51
C THR A 122 -18.29 15.61 1.13
N THR A 123 -17.76 15.44 2.34
CA THR A 123 -17.05 16.48 3.11
C THR A 123 -15.54 16.52 2.85
N ILE A 124 -14.96 15.56 2.13
CA ILE A 124 -13.50 15.51 1.92
C ILE A 124 -13.11 16.36 0.72
N ASN A 125 -12.08 17.19 0.88
CA ASN A 125 -11.33 17.72 -0.25
C ASN A 125 -10.55 16.58 -0.94
N LYS A 126 -11.17 15.93 -1.92
CA LYS A 126 -10.59 14.81 -2.69
C LYS A 126 -9.24 15.15 -3.29
N SER A 127 -9.04 16.39 -3.73
CA SER A 127 -7.78 16.83 -4.34
C SER A 127 -6.63 16.83 -3.33
N ALA A 128 -6.88 17.32 -2.11
CA ALA A 128 -5.88 17.34 -1.05
C ALA A 128 -5.50 15.92 -0.61
N LEU A 129 -6.51 15.06 -0.38
CA LEU A 129 -6.27 13.66 -0.02
C LEU A 129 -5.51 12.90 -1.11
N ASN A 130 -5.87 13.10 -2.38
CA ASN A 130 -5.15 12.49 -3.49
C ASN A 130 -3.68 12.93 -3.53
N HIS A 131 -3.41 14.22 -3.36
CA HIS A 131 -2.04 14.74 -3.33
C HIS A 131 -1.23 14.14 -2.17
N CYS A 132 -1.85 14.03 -1.00
CA CYS A 132 -1.22 13.37 0.14
C CYS A 132 -0.87 11.90 -0.17
N LEU A 133 -1.82 11.13 -0.71
CA LEU A 133 -1.57 9.73 -1.02
C LEU A 133 -0.48 9.56 -2.08
N GLU A 134 -0.35 10.49 -3.03
CA GLU A 134 0.76 10.51 -3.99
C GLU A 134 2.12 10.70 -3.29
N GLN A 135 2.20 11.49 -2.22
CA GLN A 135 3.42 11.64 -1.42
C GLN A 135 3.75 10.38 -0.61
N ILE A 136 2.73 9.72 -0.03
CA ILE A 136 2.88 8.48 0.75
C ILE A 136 3.32 7.32 -0.15
N ILE A 137 2.63 7.14 -1.27
CA ILE A 137 2.83 6.01 -2.19
C ILE A 137 4.07 6.24 -3.06
N GLY A 138 4.40 7.50 -3.34
CA GLY A 138 5.54 7.85 -4.17
C GLY A 138 5.43 7.22 -5.55
N ASP A 139 6.48 6.53 -5.97
CA ASP A 139 6.54 5.87 -7.26
C ASP A 139 6.07 4.41 -7.23
N ARG A 140 5.53 3.89 -6.11
CA ARG A 140 5.16 2.47 -5.94
C ARG A 140 4.04 1.98 -6.86
N VAL A 141 3.40 2.84 -7.67
CA VAL A 141 2.40 2.44 -8.66
C VAL A 141 2.58 3.15 -10.00
N TYR A 142 2.11 2.53 -11.09
CA TYR A 142 2.03 3.18 -12.39
C TYR A 142 0.88 4.20 -12.43
N SER A 143 1.14 5.35 -13.04
CA SER A 143 0.08 6.30 -13.38
C SER A 143 -0.70 5.79 -14.59
N ARG A 144 -2.02 5.62 -14.44
CA ARG A 144 -2.85 5.16 -15.55
C ARG A 144 -2.95 6.25 -16.63
N PRO A 145 -2.87 5.89 -17.92
CA PRO A 145 -3.08 6.85 -18.99
C PRO A 145 -4.52 7.37 -18.96
N THR A 146 -4.69 8.67 -19.19
CA THR A 146 -6.02 9.26 -19.39
C THR A 146 -6.78 8.50 -20.48
N ALA A 147 -8.06 8.22 -20.25
CA ALA A 147 -8.89 7.54 -21.22
C ALA A 147 -8.96 8.37 -22.52
N LYS A 148 -8.39 7.85 -23.60
CA LYS A 148 -8.48 8.45 -24.93
C LYS A 148 -9.41 7.63 -25.80
N SER A 149 -10.21 8.32 -26.61
CA SER A 149 -10.96 7.65 -27.67
C SER A 149 -9.99 7.07 -28.68
N ARG A 150 -10.31 5.90 -29.24
CA ARG A 150 -9.55 5.32 -30.36
C ARG A 150 -10.48 4.77 -31.40
N TRP A 151 -10.00 4.69 -32.64
CA TRP A 151 -10.72 3.97 -33.67
C TRP A 151 -10.84 2.49 -33.30
N THR A 152 -12.05 1.94 -33.40
CA THR A 152 -12.34 0.51 -33.26
C THR A 152 -13.55 0.16 -34.11
N ASN A 153 -13.58 -1.08 -34.61
CA ASN A 153 -14.70 -1.69 -35.31
C ASN A 153 -15.68 -2.41 -34.37
N GLY A 154 -15.41 -2.44 -33.07
CA GLY A 154 -16.25 -3.14 -32.09
C GLY A 154 -17.49 -2.35 -31.68
N VAL A 155 -18.54 -3.08 -31.31
CA VAL A 155 -19.78 -2.56 -30.73
C VAL A 155 -20.00 -3.17 -29.36
N LEU A 156 -20.71 -2.48 -28.48
CA LEU A 156 -21.15 -3.03 -27.19
C LEU A 156 -22.18 -4.15 -27.45
N PRO A 157 -22.02 -5.34 -26.84
CA PRO A 157 -22.88 -6.50 -27.15
C PRO A 157 -24.34 -6.32 -26.70
N ILE A 158 -24.61 -5.44 -25.74
CA ILE A 158 -25.96 -5.21 -25.19
C ILE A 158 -26.68 -4.06 -25.90
N SER A 159 -25.96 -3.01 -26.26
CA SER A 159 -26.56 -1.78 -26.79
C SER A 159 -26.28 -1.53 -28.28
N ASN A 160 -25.45 -2.36 -28.93
CA ASN A 160 -24.98 -2.19 -30.30
C ASN A 160 -24.35 -0.81 -30.61
N HIS A 161 -24.05 0.00 -29.59
CA HIS A 161 -23.35 1.25 -29.77
C HIS A 161 -21.88 1.00 -30.09
N LYS A 162 -21.34 1.79 -31.03
CA LYS A 162 -19.93 1.73 -31.41
C LYS A 162 -19.06 2.01 -30.18
N LEU A 163 -18.07 1.14 -29.95
CA LEU A 163 -17.08 1.37 -28.93
C LEU A 163 -16.28 2.63 -29.31
N THR A 164 -16.23 3.60 -28.41
CA THR A 164 -15.46 4.83 -28.58
C THR A 164 -14.12 4.76 -27.84
N VAL A 165 -13.99 3.81 -26.92
CA VAL A 165 -12.79 3.56 -26.13
C VAL A 165 -12.24 2.18 -26.45
N GLY A 166 -10.93 2.04 -26.35
CA GLY A 166 -10.30 0.75 -26.51
C GLY A 166 -10.74 -0.24 -25.45
N ARG A 167 -10.91 -1.50 -25.84
CA ARG A 167 -11.10 -2.60 -24.88
C ARG A 167 -9.92 -2.56 -23.90
N ARG A 168 -10.19 -2.19 -22.65
CA ARG A 168 -9.21 -2.31 -21.58
C ARG A 168 -8.98 -3.79 -21.37
N ARG A 169 -7.73 -4.23 -21.46
CA ARG A 169 -7.35 -5.55 -20.95
C ARG A 169 -7.45 -5.41 -19.45
N ILE A 170 -8.58 -5.82 -18.89
CA ILE A 170 -8.69 -6.03 -17.47
C ILE A 170 -7.79 -7.23 -17.21
N PHE A 171 -6.51 -6.98 -16.88
CA PHE A 171 -5.64 -8.01 -16.31
C PHE A 171 -6.08 -8.23 -14.86
N ALA A 172 -7.32 -8.69 -14.71
CA ALA A 172 -7.88 -9.05 -13.43
C ALA A 172 -8.63 -10.37 -13.62
N GLY A 173 -7.91 -11.48 -13.38
CA GLY A 173 -8.47 -12.43 -12.41
C GLY A 173 -8.59 -11.73 -11.06
N ASN A 174 -8.93 -12.42 -9.97
CA ASN A 174 -9.03 -11.76 -8.66
C ASN A 174 -7.73 -11.07 -8.15
N GLY A 175 -6.66 -10.94 -8.95
CA GLY A 175 -5.48 -10.13 -8.63
C GLY A 175 -4.74 -10.68 -7.42
N GLY A 176 -4.88 -11.99 -7.18
CA GLY A 176 -4.46 -12.64 -5.94
C GLY A 176 -5.18 -12.12 -4.69
N ALA A 177 -6.42 -11.65 -4.80
CA ALA A 177 -7.18 -11.20 -3.65
C ALA A 177 -7.45 -12.33 -2.66
N LEU A 178 -7.50 -11.98 -1.38
CA LEU A 178 -7.65 -12.92 -0.28
C LEU A 178 -8.66 -12.35 0.72
N ILE A 179 -9.67 -13.12 1.06
CA ILE A 179 -10.61 -12.79 2.12
C ILE A 179 -10.19 -13.55 3.38
N ILE A 180 -10.14 -12.85 4.50
CA ILE A 180 -9.89 -13.38 5.84
C ILE A 180 -11.13 -13.13 6.67
N VAL A 181 -11.70 -14.18 7.25
CA VAL A 181 -12.80 -14.07 8.21
C VAL A 181 -12.26 -14.41 9.60
N PHE A 182 -12.36 -13.47 10.53
CA PHE A 182 -11.92 -13.67 11.91
C PHE A 182 -13.09 -14.17 12.76
N ALA A 183 -12.89 -15.30 13.44
CA ALA A 183 -13.82 -15.80 14.43
C ALA A 183 -13.62 -15.10 15.78
N SER A 184 -14.64 -15.16 16.64
CA SER A 184 -14.60 -14.56 17.99
C SER A 184 -13.61 -15.25 18.94
N ASP A 185 -13.26 -16.51 18.65
CA ASP A 185 -12.28 -17.31 19.40
C ASP A 185 -10.82 -17.00 19.03
N GLY A 186 -10.58 -16.07 18.09
CA GLY A 186 -9.25 -15.68 17.62
C GLY A 186 -8.72 -16.51 16.45
N THR A 187 -9.45 -17.53 16.00
CA THR A 187 -9.13 -18.26 14.77
C THR A 187 -9.55 -17.48 13.53
N TYR A 188 -9.09 -17.91 12.36
CA TYR A 188 -9.46 -17.26 11.10
C TYR A 188 -9.56 -18.26 9.95
N GLN A 189 -10.33 -17.90 8.92
CA GLN A 189 -10.48 -18.65 7.68
C GLN A 189 -9.99 -17.81 6.49
N LYS A 190 -9.17 -18.42 5.62
CA LYS A 190 -8.79 -17.88 4.32
C LYS A 190 -9.82 -18.32 3.26
N ILE A 191 -10.37 -17.38 2.50
CA ILE A 191 -11.32 -17.62 1.41
C ILE A 191 -10.74 -16.97 0.15
N LEU A 192 -10.62 -17.75 -0.92
CA LEU A 192 -10.27 -17.22 -2.24
C LEU A 192 -11.56 -16.72 -2.90
N PRO A 193 -11.65 -15.43 -3.27
CA PRO A 193 -12.79 -14.95 -4.05
C PRO A 193 -12.81 -15.69 -5.39
N ILE A 194 -14.00 -16.14 -5.79
CA ILE A 194 -14.27 -16.82 -7.07
C ILE A 194 -14.46 -15.77 -8.16
#